data_AF-A0A2S3QQU0-F1
#
_entry.id   AF-A0A2S3QQU0-F1
#
_cell.length_a   1.000
_cell.length_b   1.000
_cell.length_c   1.000
_cell.angle_alpha   90.00
_cell.angle_beta   90.00
_cell.angle_gamma   90.00
#
_symmetry.space_group_name_H-M   'P 1'
#
loop_
_entity.id
_entity.type
_entity.pdbx_description
1 polymer ?
#
loop_
_entity_poly.entity_id
_entity_poly.type
_entity_poly.pdbx_seq_one_letter_code
_entity_poly.pdbx_strand_id
1 'polypeptide(L)'
;MKTLLLTILLISNTYASDEIIPSATDMKFVTEFTTFACKSFRDKVPAPNEIAGLDISFTKLGISDSTRRIILDVESNDGQCFYSADFSRQKGFKRLDFETSYMTTTPECMVLKEQLDRYISPGFKYIIKYNAYISMLFLSKELTSVCDEISGNKLIEFQWKI
;
A
#
# COMPACT_ATOMS: atom_id res chain seq x y z
N MET A 1 -2.31 -5.60 63.27
CA MET A 1 -1.39 -5.90 62.15
C MET A 1 -1.57 -7.35 61.74
N LYS A 2 -2.49 -7.62 60.81
CA LYS A 2 -2.73 -8.95 60.27
C LYS A 2 -2.97 -8.82 58.77
N THR A 3 -2.31 -9.70 58.03
CA THR A 3 -2.61 -10.13 56.66
C THR A 3 -2.48 -9.07 55.57
N LEU A 4 -1.20 -8.82 55.28
CA LEU A 4 -0.63 -8.60 53.96
C LEU A 4 -1.02 -9.79 53.04
N LEU A 5 -1.98 -9.63 52.12
CA LEU A 5 -2.19 -10.48 50.95
C LEU A 5 -3.46 -10.02 50.21
N LEU A 6 -3.31 -9.22 49.16
CA LEU A 6 -4.17 -9.28 47.96
C LEU A 6 -3.60 -8.37 46.85
N THR A 7 -2.37 -8.65 46.40
CA THR A 7 -1.82 -8.09 45.15
C THR A 7 -1.75 -9.20 44.11
N ILE A 8 -2.93 -9.71 43.71
CA ILE A 8 -3.09 -10.51 42.49
C ILE A 8 -4.40 -10.05 41.85
N LEU A 9 -4.34 -8.96 41.09
CA LEU A 9 -5.36 -8.69 40.07
C LEU A 9 -4.67 -8.44 38.74
N LEU A 10 -4.76 -9.48 37.92
CA LEU A 10 -4.92 -9.41 36.47
C LEU A 10 -3.77 -8.74 35.73
N ILE A 11 -2.72 -9.54 35.52
CA ILE A 11 -1.97 -9.50 34.27
C ILE A 11 -2.97 -9.90 33.19
N SER A 12 -3.76 -8.95 32.72
CA SER A 12 -4.57 -9.10 31.52
C SER A 12 -3.57 -9.28 30.39
N ASN A 13 -3.29 -10.53 30.04
CA ASN A 13 -2.76 -10.85 28.73
C ASN A 13 -3.79 -10.36 27.73
N THR A 14 -3.66 -9.12 27.29
CA THR A 14 -4.13 -8.70 25.98
C THR A 14 -3.34 -9.56 25.01
N TYR A 15 -3.86 -10.74 24.72
CA TYR A 15 -3.62 -11.35 23.43
C TYR A 15 -4.03 -10.27 22.44
N ALA A 16 -3.02 -9.57 21.89
CA ALA A 16 -3.21 -8.85 20.66
C ALA A 16 -3.78 -9.92 19.71
N SER A 17 -5.08 -9.81 19.44
CA SER A 17 -5.64 -10.43 18.26
C SER A 17 -4.78 -9.87 17.14
N ASP A 18 -3.86 -10.67 16.61
CA ASP A 18 -3.19 -10.33 15.36
C ASP A 18 -4.31 -10.14 14.36
N GLU A 19 -4.69 -8.87 14.14
CA GLU A 19 -5.66 -8.52 13.13
C GLU A 19 -5.11 -9.06 11.82
N ILE A 20 -5.85 -9.96 11.18
CA ILE A 20 -5.45 -10.53 9.91
C ILE A 20 -5.41 -9.38 8.91
N ILE A 21 -4.21 -8.96 8.54
CA ILE A 21 -3.99 -7.93 7.54
C ILE A 21 -4.30 -8.57 6.17
N PRO A 22 -5.29 -8.07 5.42
CA PRO A 22 -5.57 -8.59 4.09
C PRO A 22 -4.39 -8.32 3.16
N SER A 23 -4.06 -9.25 2.27
CA SER A 23 -2.95 -9.09 1.33
C SER A 23 -3.43 -9.18 -0.12
N ALA A 24 -2.68 -8.54 -1.02
CA ALA A 24 -2.82 -8.73 -2.45
C ALA A 24 -2.78 -10.22 -2.86
N THR A 25 -2.09 -11.09 -2.13
CA THR A 25 -2.03 -12.53 -2.43
C THR A 25 -3.34 -13.27 -2.21
N ASP A 26 -4.26 -12.69 -1.44
CA ASP A 26 -5.60 -13.26 -1.22
C ASP A 26 -6.54 -13.01 -2.41
N MET A 27 -6.10 -12.24 -3.39
CA MET A 27 -6.88 -11.85 -4.55
C MET A 27 -6.65 -12.78 -5.74
N LYS A 28 -7.64 -12.83 -6.65
CA LYS A 28 -7.61 -13.73 -7.81
C LYS A 28 -6.50 -13.39 -8.81
N PHE A 29 -6.28 -12.11 -9.08
CA PHE A 29 -5.25 -11.66 -9.99
C PHE A 29 -4.17 -10.93 -9.20
N VAL A 30 -2.99 -11.52 -9.08
CA VAL A 30 -1.87 -10.96 -8.32
C VAL A 30 -0.77 -10.51 -9.28
N THR A 31 -0.37 -9.25 -9.18
CA THR A 31 0.73 -8.66 -9.95
C THR A 31 1.87 -8.29 -9.02
N GLU A 32 3.10 -8.26 -9.55
CA GLU A 32 4.30 -7.83 -8.85
C GLU A 32 4.66 -6.41 -9.26
N PHE A 33 5.17 -5.63 -8.31
CA PHE A 33 5.75 -4.32 -8.60
C PHE A 33 6.91 -4.45 -9.58
N THR A 34 7.01 -3.47 -10.48
CA THR A 34 8.05 -3.44 -11.52
C THR A 34 8.92 -2.20 -11.40
N THR A 35 8.30 -1.02 -11.36
CA THR A 35 9.03 0.24 -11.42
C THR A 35 8.16 1.44 -11.08
N PHE A 36 8.83 2.56 -10.83
CA PHE A 36 8.27 3.90 -11.02
C PHE A 36 8.51 4.37 -12.45
N ALA A 37 7.59 5.18 -12.97
CA ALA A 37 7.65 5.69 -14.34
C ALA A 37 7.04 7.10 -14.47
N CYS A 38 7.53 7.89 -15.42
CA CYS A 38 6.91 9.18 -15.79
C CYS A 38 5.87 9.04 -16.91
N LYS A 39 5.88 7.93 -17.65
CA LYS A 39 4.95 7.61 -18.74
C LYS A 39 4.61 6.13 -18.66
N SER A 40 3.34 5.78 -18.82
CA SER A 40 2.91 4.40 -18.59
C SER A 40 3.62 3.40 -19.49
N PHE A 41 4.15 2.35 -18.88
CA PHE A 41 4.85 1.22 -19.50
C PHE A 41 6.09 1.65 -20.28
N ARG A 42 6.77 2.71 -19.82
CA ARG A 42 7.97 3.32 -20.40
C ARG A 42 8.84 3.92 -19.28
N ASP A 43 10.11 4.15 -19.59
CA ASP A 43 11.02 5.02 -18.80
C ASP A 43 11.01 4.74 -17.30
N LYS A 44 11.75 3.71 -16.88
CA LYS A 44 12.03 3.46 -15.46
C LYS A 44 12.75 4.68 -14.86
N VAL A 45 12.21 5.17 -13.76
CA VAL A 45 12.77 6.27 -12.98
C VAL A 45 12.89 5.89 -11.50
N PRO A 46 13.66 6.67 -10.71
CA PRO A 46 13.61 6.57 -9.26
C PRO A 46 12.21 6.82 -8.69
N ALA A 47 11.98 6.37 -7.45
CA ALA A 47 10.77 6.67 -6.70
C ALA A 47 10.60 8.19 -6.50
N PRO A 48 9.35 8.67 -6.32
CA PRO A 48 9.11 10.01 -5.79
C PRO A 48 9.89 10.25 -4.49
N ASN A 49 10.35 11.48 -4.27
CA ASN A 49 11.31 11.82 -3.22
C ASN A 49 10.81 11.43 -1.83
N GLU A 50 9.53 11.70 -1.55
CA GLU A 50 8.91 11.40 -0.26
C GLU A 50 8.80 9.89 -0.05
N ILE A 51 8.43 9.15 -1.10
CA ILE A 51 8.36 7.68 -1.05
C ILE A 51 9.76 7.07 -0.86
N ALA A 52 10.77 7.59 -1.56
CA ALA A 52 12.15 7.15 -1.42
C ALA A 52 12.67 7.34 0.00
N GLY A 53 12.23 8.39 0.70
CA GLY A 53 12.60 8.68 2.08
C GLY A 53 11.94 7.80 3.14
N LEU A 54 10.95 6.96 2.78
CA LEU A 54 10.25 6.07 3.72
C LEU A 54 10.92 4.70 3.89
N ASP A 55 11.95 4.39 3.10
CA ASP A 55 12.61 3.08 3.12
C ASP A 55 11.63 1.90 2.96
N ILE A 56 10.74 2.01 1.98
CA ILE A 56 9.73 1.01 1.63
C ILE A 56 9.90 0.49 0.21
N SER A 57 9.28 -0.66 -0.04
CA SER A 57 9.10 -1.25 -1.36
C SER A 57 7.64 -1.58 -1.61
N PHE A 58 7.08 -1.08 -2.71
CA PHE A 58 5.83 -1.63 -3.24
C PHE A 58 6.10 -3.07 -3.67
N THR A 59 5.22 -4.01 -3.29
CA THR A 59 5.48 -5.44 -3.55
C THR A 59 4.47 -6.01 -4.53
N LYS A 60 3.18 -5.96 -4.21
CA LYS A 60 2.13 -6.62 -4.99
C LYS A 60 0.89 -5.76 -5.13
N LEU A 61 0.16 -6.00 -6.22
CA LEU A 61 -1.18 -5.46 -6.43
C LEU A 61 -2.12 -6.61 -6.78
N GLY A 62 -3.12 -6.81 -5.94
CA GLY A 62 -4.13 -7.86 -6.05
C GLY A 62 -5.46 -7.28 -6.53
N ILE A 63 -6.12 -7.96 -7.46
CA ILE A 63 -7.40 -7.54 -8.02
C ILE A 63 -8.42 -8.66 -7.94
N SER A 64 -9.62 -8.36 -7.43
CA SER A 64 -10.76 -9.27 -7.48
C SER A 64 -11.41 -9.29 -8.87
N ASP A 65 -11.87 -10.46 -9.32
CA ASP A 65 -12.65 -10.59 -10.56
C ASP A 65 -14.05 -9.95 -10.49
N SER A 66 -14.63 -9.90 -9.30
CA SER A 66 -16.08 -9.74 -9.11
C SER A 66 -16.43 -8.56 -8.23
N THR A 67 -15.60 -8.24 -7.23
CA THR A 67 -15.94 -7.22 -6.21
C THR A 67 -15.43 -5.82 -6.55
N ARG A 68 -14.68 -5.65 -7.65
CA ARG A 68 -14.04 -4.36 -8.01
C ARG A 68 -13.12 -3.82 -6.91
N ARG A 69 -12.66 -4.71 -6.02
CA ARG A 69 -11.72 -4.44 -4.95
C ARG A 69 -10.30 -4.66 -5.44
N ILE A 70 -9.40 -3.78 -5.04
CA ILE A 70 -7.98 -3.83 -5.34
C ILE A 70 -7.23 -3.70 -4.01
N ILE A 71 -6.23 -4.55 -3.79
CA ILE A 71 -5.34 -4.43 -2.63
C ILE A 71 -3.91 -4.17 -3.09
N LEU A 72 -3.27 -3.18 -2.49
CA LEU A 72 -1.89 -2.80 -2.73
C LEU A 72 -1.06 -3.11 -1.49
N ASP A 73 -0.04 -3.95 -1.66
CA ASP A 73 0.89 -4.32 -0.60
C ASP A 73 2.18 -3.51 -0.70
N VAL A 74 2.67 -3.09 0.46
CA VAL A 74 3.93 -2.35 0.66
C VAL A 74 4.65 -2.95 1.87
N GLU A 75 5.95 -3.15 1.75
CA GLU A 75 6.80 -3.63 2.84
C GLU A 75 7.89 -2.60 3.15
N SER A 76 8.28 -2.49 4.43
CA SER A 76 9.52 -1.79 4.76
C SER A 76 10.72 -2.59 4.25
N ASN A 77 11.80 -1.91 3.89
CA ASN A 77 13.01 -2.54 3.34
C ASN A 77 13.71 -3.46 4.35
N ASP A 78 13.47 -3.27 5.64
CA ASP A 78 13.94 -4.15 6.72
C ASP A 78 13.00 -5.33 7.02
N GLY A 79 11.84 -5.40 6.34
CA GLY A 79 10.85 -6.47 6.45
C GLY A 79 10.01 -6.47 7.73
N GLN A 80 10.10 -5.44 8.57
CA GLN A 80 9.38 -5.40 9.84
C GLN A 80 7.92 -4.94 9.71
N CYS A 81 7.65 -4.06 8.74
CA CYS A 81 6.33 -3.46 8.54
C CYS A 81 5.70 -3.99 7.25
N PHE A 82 4.49 -4.52 7.37
CA PHE A 82 3.64 -4.87 6.24
C PHE A 82 2.43 -3.95 6.21
N TYR A 83 2.30 -3.20 5.12
CA TYR A 83 1.20 -2.29 4.86
C TYR A 83 0.34 -2.83 3.72
N SER A 84 -0.97 -2.71 3.87
CA SER A 84 -1.94 -3.08 2.86
C SER A 84 -2.98 -1.99 2.72
N ALA A 85 -3.17 -1.47 1.50
CA ALA A 85 -4.21 -0.50 1.19
C ALA A 85 -5.31 -1.13 0.34
N ASP A 86 -6.54 -0.92 0.76
CA ASP A 86 -7.75 -1.41 0.11
C ASP A 86 -8.42 -0.28 -0.68
N PHE A 87 -8.71 -0.57 -1.94
CA PHE A 87 -9.36 0.35 -2.86
C PHE A 87 -10.59 -0.28 -3.49
N SER A 88 -11.59 0.57 -3.72
CA SER A 88 -12.69 0.25 -4.61
C SER A 88 -12.49 0.88 -5.98
N ARG A 89 -13.05 0.23 -7.00
CA ARG A 89 -13.15 0.79 -8.35
C ARG A 89 -14.60 1.06 -8.70
N GLN A 90 -14.89 2.30 -9.07
CA GLN A 90 -16.20 2.66 -9.62
C GLN A 90 -16.35 2.16 -11.08
N LYS A 91 -17.49 1.53 -11.39
CA LYS A 91 -17.77 1.03 -12.75
C LYS A 91 -17.78 2.18 -13.75
N GLY A 92 -17.07 2.01 -14.85
CA GLY A 92 -16.99 3.02 -15.93
C GLY A 92 -15.92 4.09 -15.70
N PHE A 93 -15.24 4.09 -14.55
CA PHE A 93 -14.19 5.05 -14.23
C PHE A 93 -12.83 4.36 -14.10
N LYS A 94 -11.78 5.02 -14.59
CA LYS A 94 -10.38 4.58 -14.47
C LYS A 94 -9.75 5.18 -13.21
N ARG A 95 -10.40 4.97 -12.06
CA ARG A 95 -9.99 5.50 -10.76
C ARG A 95 -10.14 4.42 -9.69
N LEU A 96 -9.18 4.41 -8.77
CA LEU A 96 -9.17 3.65 -7.54
C LEU A 96 -9.40 4.63 -6.40
N ASP A 97 -10.47 4.41 -5.64
CA ASP A 97 -10.82 5.21 -4.47
C ASP A 97 -10.38 4.45 -3.22
N PHE A 98 -9.65 5.13 -2.35
CA PHE A 98 -9.14 4.55 -1.11
C PHE A 98 -10.29 4.31 -0.14
N GLU A 99 -10.36 3.11 0.40
CA GLU A 99 -11.36 2.73 1.39
C GLU A 99 -10.75 2.72 2.79
N THR A 100 -9.64 1.97 2.94
CA THR A 100 -8.94 1.82 4.22
C THR A 100 -7.53 1.28 4.00
N SER A 101 -6.74 1.27 5.06
CA SER A 101 -5.44 0.60 5.07
C SER A 101 -5.16 -0.06 6.42
N TYR A 102 -4.28 -1.04 6.36
CA TYR A 102 -3.90 -1.93 7.44
C TYR A 102 -2.38 -1.91 7.56
N MET A 103 -1.86 -2.15 8.77
CA MET A 103 -0.43 -2.16 9.05
C MET A 103 -0.12 -3.11 10.20
N THR A 104 1.07 -3.70 10.20
CA THR A 104 1.65 -4.35 11.39
C THR A 104 1.53 -3.43 12.62
N THR A 105 1.03 -3.93 13.75
CA THR A 105 0.60 -3.10 14.89
C THR A 105 1.72 -2.67 15.84
N THR A 106 2.96 -2.52 15.35
CA THR A 106 4.06 -1.96 16.16
C THR A 106 4.07 -0.43 16.07
N PRO A 107 4.57 0.29 17.10
CA PRO A 107 4.58 1.76 17.09
C PRO A 107 5.29 2.38 15.89
N GLU A 108 6.43 1.82 15.46
CA GLU A 108 7.20 2.30 14.31
C GLU A 108 6.43 2.13 12.99
N CYS A 109 5.77 0.98 12.82
CA CYS A 109 4.95 0.74 11.64
C CYS A 109 3.71 1.65 11.60
N MET A 110 3.12 2.01 12.74
CA MET A 110 2.00 2.96 12.76
C MET A 110 2.38 4.36 12.30
N VAL A 111 3.59 4.83 12.62
CA VAL A 111 4.11 6.10 12.07
C VAL A 111 4.29 6.01 10.56
N LEU A 112 4.88 4.91 10.08
CA LEU A 112 5.02 4.67 8.64
C LEU A 112 3.66 4.59 7.94
N LYS A 113 2.64 4.00 8.58
CA LYS A 113 1.27 3.92 8.06
C LYS A 113 0.70 5.31 7.80
N GLU A 114 0.81 6.22 8.75
CA GLU A 114 0.31 7.60 8.59
C GLU A 114 0.99 8.31 7.42
N GLN A 115 2.29 8.10 7.24
CA GLN A 115 3.05 8.64 6.12
C GLN A 115 2.61 8.04 4.79
N LEU A 116 2.44 6.72 4.71
CA LEU A 116 1.94 6.05 3.50
C LEU A 116 0.51 6.49 3.16
N ASP A 117 -0.39 6.53 4.14
CA ASP A 117 -1.78 6.96 3.96
C ASP A 117 -1.88 8.38 3.41
N ARG A 118 -0.99 9.30 3.83
CA ARG A 118 -0.93 10.66 3.29
C ARG A 118 -0.72 10.70 1.78
N TYR A 119 0.10 9.79 1.24
CA TYR A 119 0.40 9.75 -0.19
C TYR A 119 -0.53 8.84 -0.99
N ILE A 120 -1.09 7.81 -0.35
CA ILE A 120 -1.86 6.74 -0.98
C ILE A 120 -3.37 7.01 -0.91
N SER A 121 -3.89 7.58 0.17
CA SER A 121 -5.32 7.82 0.37
C SER A 121 -6.00 8.75 -0.65
N PRO A 122 -5.31 9.68 -1.35
CA PRO A 122 -5.91 10.38 -2.48
C PRO A 122 -6.34 9.45 -3.63
N GLY A 123 -5.84 8.21 -3.64
CA GLY A 123 -6.14 7.19 -4.62
C GLY A 123 -5.33 7.33 -5.90
N PHE A 124 -5.76 6.58 -6.92
CA PHE A 124 -5.04 6.46 -8.17
C PHE A 124 -5.95 6.60 -9.38
N LYS A 125 -5.43 7.15 -10.48
CA LYS A 125 -5.95 6.81 -11.81
C LYS A 125 -5.16 5.64 -12.35
N TYR A 126 -5.78 4.76 -13.15
CA TYR A 126 -5.06 3.57 -13.62
C TYR A 126 -5.30 3.25 -15.09
N ILE A 127 -4.34 2.57 -15.71
CA ILE A 127 -4.40 2.04 -17.06
C ILE A 127 -3.98 0.56 -17.01
N ILE A 128 -4.71 -0.29 -17.74
CA ILE A 128 -4.37 -1.71 -17.90
C ILE A 128 -4.05 -1.98 -19.38
N LYS A 129 -2.98 -2.74 -19.65
CA LYS A 129 -2.63 -3.27 -20.97
C LYS A 129 -2.48 -4.78 -20.94
N TYR A 130 -2.92 -5.42 -22.03
CA TYR A 130 -2.84 -6.87 -22.25
C TYR A 130 -3.39 -7.72 -21.10
N ASN A 131 -4.30 -7.16 -20.30
CA ASN A 131 -4.83 -7.77 -19.07
C ASN A 131 -3.76 -8.24 -18.06
N ALA A 132 -2.53 -7.70 -18.15
CA ALA A 132 -1.38 -8.17 -17.37
C ALA A 132 -0.52 -7.03 -16.81
N TYR A 133 -0.51 -5.87 -17.46
CA TYR A 133 0.30 -4.72 -17.06
C TYR A 133 -0.59 -3.59 -16.56
N ILE A 134 -0.25 -3.05 -15.39
CA ILE A 134 -1.05 -2.04 -14.70
C ILE A 134 -0.15 -0.87 -14.35
N SER A 135 -0.55 0.33 -14.74
CA SER A 135 0.12 1.58 -14.40
C SER A 135 -0.85 2.42 -13.58
N MET A 136 -0.45 2.82 -12.37
CA MET A 136 -1.26 3.63 -11.46
C MET A 136 -0.61 4.98 -11.23
N LEU A 137 -1.32 6.05 -11.56
CA LEU A 137 -0.95 7.43 -11.34
C LEU A 137 -1.40 7.88 -9.95
N PHE A 138 -0.45 8.28 -9.12
CA PHE A 138 -0.74 8.93 -7.84
C PHE A 138 -1.60 10.17 -8.05
N LEU A 139 -2.65 10.32 -7.23
CA LEU A 139 -3.44 11.55 -7.18
C LEU A 139 -2.96 12.53 -6.11
N SER A 140 -2.01 12.13 -5.26
CA SER A 140 -1.38 13.02 -4.28
C SER A 140 -0.55 14.09 -4.99
N LYS A 141 -0.79 15.35 -4.61
CA LYS A 141 -0.02 16.51 -5.07
C LYS A 141 1.24 16.77 -4.24
N GLU A 142 1.38 16.05 -3.13
CA GLU A 142 2.46 16.25 -2.17
C GLU A 142 3.71 15.46 -2.51
N LEU A 143 3.60 14.55 -3.49
CA LEU A 143 4.74 13.83 -4.03
C LEU A 143 5.52 14.74 -4.98
N THR A 144 6.84 14.77 -4.88
CA THR A 144 7.76 15.42 -5.81
C THR A 144 8.65 14.38 -6.47
N SER A 145 9.04 14.58 -7.73
CA SER A 145 9.87 13.61 -8.45
C SER A 145 10.51 14.20 -9.70
N VAL A 146 11.46 13.46 -10.29
CA VAL A 146 12.01 13.77 -11.63
C VAL A 146 10.96 13.90 -12.73
N CYS A 147 9.75 13.36 -12.53
CA CYS A 147 8.68 13.43 -13.51
C CYS A 147 7.99 14.81 -13.60
N ASP A 148 8.17 15.69 -12.60
CA ASP A 148 7.49 16.98 -12.55
C ASP A 148 7.83 17.87 -13.76
N GLU A 149 9.08 17.82 -14.23
CA GLU A 149 9.53 18.56 -15.41
C GLU A 149 9.33 17.80 -16.73
N ILE A 150 9.08 16.48 -16.67
CA ILE A 150 8.99 15.62 -17.86
C ILE A 150 7.55 15.47 -18.34
N SER A 151 6.64 15.14 -17.43
CA SER A 151 5.24 14.82 -17.75
C SER A 151 4.23 15.24 -16.68
N GLY A 152 4.70 15.55 -15.48
CA GLY A 152 3.87 15.74 -14.28
C GLY A 152 3.25 14.44 -13.73
N ASN A 153 3.49 13.29 -14.36
CA ASN A 153 2.88 12.02 -13.96
C ASN A 153 3.83 11.22 -13.07
N LYS A 154 3.34 10.81 -11.90
CA LYS A 154 4.05 9.92 -10.96
C LYS A 154 3.36 8.57 -10.97
N LEU A 155 3.97 7.59 -11.64
CA LEU A 155 3.35 6.28 -11.86
C LEU A 155 4.07 5.20 -11.04
N ILE A 156 3.30 4.25 -10.53
CA ILE A 156 3.77 2.94 -10.07
C ILE A 156 3.20 1.86 -10.99
N GLU A 157 4.05 0.91 -11.36
CA GLU A 157 3.70 -0.10 -12.36
C GLU A 157 3.83 -1.51 -11.81
N PHE A 158 2.87 -2.35 -12.18
CA PHE A 158 2.76 -3.73 -11.78
C PHE A 158 2.55 -4.62 -13.00
N GLN A 159 3.06 -5.85 -12.95
CA GLN A 159 2.87 -6.85 -13.99
C GLN A 159 2.52 -8.22 -13.42
N TRP A 160 1.73 -8.99 -14.16
CA TRP A 160 1.50 -10.39 -13.84
C TRP A 160 2.81 -11.18 -13.95
N LYS A 161 3.10 -12.01 -12.93
CA LYS A 161 4.20 -12.96 -13.01
C LYS A 161 3.70 -14.17 -13.79
N ILE A 162 4.27 -14.40 -14.98
CA ILE A 162 4.01 -15.58 -15.81
C ILE A 162 4.77 -16.77 -15.24
#